data_AF-A0A7C9D3Y7-F1
#
_entry.id   AF-A0A7C9D3Y7-F1
#
_cell.length_a   1.000
_cell.length_b   1.000
_cell.length_c   1.000
_cell.angle_alpha   90.00
_cell.angle_beta   90.00
_cell.angle_gamma   90.00
#
_symmetry.space_group_name_H-M   'P 1'
#
loop_
_entity.id
_entity.type
_entity.pdbx_description
1 polymer ?
#
loop_
_entity_poly.entity_id
_entity_poly.type
_entity_poly.pdbx_seq_one_letter_code
_entity_poly.pdbx_strand_id
1 'polypeptide(L)'
;CFSTLKSRGYRIATTHLGEDTVSIYDMDWSYPTAIVVGNENRGITEDALELSDLHCSIPMTGMVDSFNVSVAAGILMHHAVCDRTSRLGSHGDLTSEESQILLAEFCLRHSDSAVNIACEYAKRKSFSPLPKL
;
A
#
# COMPACT_ATOMS: atom_id res chain seq x y z
N CYS A 1 -8.37 7.38 -11.51
CA CYS A 1 -7.46 6.48 -10.78
C CYS A 1 -7.97 5.03 -10.74
N PHE A 2 -9.28 4.79 -10.55
CA PHE A 2 -9.86 3.44 -10.48
C PHE A 2 -9.48 2.57 -11.70
N SER A 3 -9.74 3.04 -12.92
CA SER A 3 -9.38 2.32 -14.15
C SER A 3 -7.89 1.96 -14.23
N THR A 4 -7.00 2.88 -13.83
CA THR A 4 -5.55 2.65 -13.79
C THR A 4 -5.13 1.59 -12.77
N LEU A 5 -5.78 1.55 -11.60
CA LEU A 5 -5.50 0.53 -10.59
C LEU A 5 -6.02 -0.83 -11.04
N LYS A 6 -7.24 -0.89 -11.60
CA LYS A 6 -7.79 -2.13 -12.17
C LYS A 6 -6.92 -2.68 -13.31
N SER A 7 -6.42 -1.82 -14.21
CA SER A 7 -5.51 -2.25 -15.28
C SER A 7 -4.17 -2.79 -14.78
N ARG A 8 -3.79 -2.48 -13.53
CA ARG A 8 -2.60 -3.01 -12.85
C ARG A 8 -2.89 -4.28 -12.03
N GLY A 9 -4.11 -4.81 -12.09
CA GLY A 9 -4.51 -6.03 -11.39
C GLY A 9 -4.94 -5.81 -9.94
N TYR A 10 -5.16 -4.57 -9.50
CA TYR A 10 -5.75 -4.31 -8.19
C TYR A 10 -7.26 -4.47 -8.26
N ARG A 11 -7.82 -5.18 -7.28
CA ARG A 11 -9.23 -5.00 -6.93
C ARG A 11 -9.39 -3.76 -6.06
N ILE A 12 -10.55 -3.12 -6.13
CA ILE A 12 -10.86 -1.90 -5.39
C ILE A 12 -11.89 -2.21 -4.31
N ALA A 13 -11.51 -1.98 -3.06
CA ALA A 13 -12.36 -2.16 -1.89
C ALA A 13 -12.71 -0.81 -1.25
N THR A 14 -13.99 -0.45 -1.19
CA THR A 14 -14.47 0.78 -0.52
C THR A 14 -14.99 0.51 0.88
N THR A 15 -14.62 1.35 1.84
CA THR A 15 -15.24 1.31 3.17
C THR A 15 -16.68 1.82 3.11
N HIS A 16 -17.65 1.03 3.52
CA HIS A 16 -19.08 1.38 3.48
C HIS A 16 -19.79 0.91 4.76
N LEU A 17 -20.89 1.58 5.14
CA LEU A 17 -21.68 1.27 6.34
C LEU A 17 -23.04 0.61 6.02
N GLY A 18 -23.32 0.34 4.75
CA GLY A 18 -24.58 -0.30 4.34
C GLY A 18 -24.60 -1.82 4.55
N GLU A 19 -25.75 -2.42 4.23
CA GLU A 19 -26.03 -3.84 4.47
C GLU A 19 -25.26 -4.80 3.55
N ASP A 20 -24.78 -4.32 2.40
CA ASP A 20 -24.01 -5.12 1.43
C ASP A 20 -22.50 -4.89 1.58
N THR A 21 -21.96 -5.28 2.74
CA THR A 21 -20.52 -5.15 3.02
C THR A 21 -19.93 -6.44 3.56
N VAL A 22 -18.69 -6.72 3.16
CA VAL A 22 -17.90 -7.83 3.69
C VAL A 22 -17.06 -7.33 4.86
N SER A 23 -17.07 -8.05 5.97
CA SER A 23 -16.16 -7.78 7.09
C SER A 23 -14.70 -7.82 6.62
N ILE A 24 -13.90 -6.84 7.02
CA ILE A 24 -12.46 -6.83 6.71
C ILE A 24 -11.72 -8.08 7.21
N TYR A 25 -12.28 -8.78 8.20
CA TYR A 25 -11.70 -10.01 8.77
C TYR A 25 -11.99 -11.26 7.93
N ASP A 26 -13.02 -11.20 7.07
CA ASP A 26 -13.42 -12.32 6.20
C ASP A 26 -12.88 -12.16 4.77
N MET A 27 -12.25 -11.03 4.47
CA MET A 27 -11.60 -10.77 3.20
C MET A 27 -10.28 -11.53 3.06
N ASP A 28 -10.00 -12.02 1.85
CA ASP A 28 -8.69 -12.57 1.50
C ASP A 28 -7.72 -11.47 1.09
N TRP A 29 -6.76 -11.09 1.95
CA TRP A 29 -5.79 -10.01 1.67
C TRP A 29 -4.55 -10.47 0.88
N SER A 30 -4.53 -11.71 0.39
CA SER A 30 -3.48 -12.18 -0.52
C SER A 30 -3.57 -11.55 -1.92
N TYR A 31 -4.74 -11.04 -2.32
CA TYR A 31 -4.92 -10.33 -3.59
C TYR A 31 -4.48 -8.86 -3.52
N PRO A 32 -3.83 -8.32 -4.58
CA PRO A 32 -3.56 -6.89 -4.69
C PRO A 32 -4.84 -6.08 -4.54
N THR A 33 -4.92 -5.28 -3.47
CA THR A 33 -6.15 -4.56 -3.09
C THR A 33 -5.85 -3.09 -2.89
N ALA A 34 -6.56 -2.23 -3.62
CA ALA A 34 -6.58 -0.79 -3.39
C ALA A 34 -7.76 -0.47 -2.46
N ILE A 35 -7.46 0.16 -1.33
CA ILE A 35 -8.46 0.50 -0.31
C ILE A 35 -8.87 1.95 -0.51
N VAL A 36 -10.16 2.21 -0.60
CA VAL A 36 -10.74 3.54 -0.69
C VAL A 36 -11.47 3.83 0.61
N VAL A 37 -10.98 4.84 1.33
CA VAL A 37 -11.58 5.31 2.58
C VAL A 37 -12.36 6.60 2.34
N GLY A 38 -13.51 6.71 3.00
CA GLY A 38 -14.44 7.83 2.84
C GLY A 38 -13.95 9.12 3.49
N ASN A 39 -14.58 10.24 3.13
CA ASN A 39 -14.41 11.50 3.83
C ASN A 39 -15.11 11.45 5.20
N GLU A 40 -14.55 12.11 6.22
CA GLU A 40 -15.09 12.13 7.60
C GLU A 40 -16.57 12.53 7.69
N ASN A 41 -17.01 13.47 6.84
CA ASN A 41 -18.38 14.01 6.91
C ASN A 41 -19.34 13.39 5.88
N ARG A 42 -18.81 12.95 4.73
CA ARG A 42 -19.63 12.55 3.57
C ARG A 42 -19.48 11.07 3.21
N GLY A 43 -18.57 10.35 3.86
CA GLY A 43 -18.26 8.97 3.53
C GLY A 43 -17.70 8.82 2.11
N ILE A 44 -18.01 7.69 1.49
CA ILE A 44 -17.68 7.39 0.09
C ILE A 44 -18.79 7.93 -0.82
N THR A 45 -18.41 8.45 -1.99
CA THR A 45 -19.37 8.91 -3.02
C THR A 45 -20.00 7.73 -3.76
N GLU A 46 -21.23 7.88 -4.24
CA GLU A 46 -21.93 6.83 -5.01
C GLU A 46 -21.09 6.33 -6.21
N ASP A 47 -20.52 7.24 -7.00
CA ASP A 47 -19.63 6.91 -8.12
C ASP A 47 -18.46 5.99 -7.71
N ALA A 48 -17.95 6.14 -6.48
CA ALA A 48 -16.86 5.32 -5.98
C ALA A 48 -17.34 3.94 -5.50
N LEU A 49 -18.57 3.85 -4.98
CA LEU A 49 -19.21 2.57 -4.66
C LEU A 49 -19.47 1.77 -5.95
N GLU A 50 -20.00 2.41 -6.99
CA GLU A 50 -20.29 1.79 -8.29
C GLU A 50 -19.04 1.31 -9.02
N LEU A 51 -17.93 2.06 -8.91
CA LEU A 51 -16.66 1.70 -9.54
C LEU A 51 -15.85 0.65 -8.76
N SER A 52 -16.25 0.33 -7.52
CA SER A 52 -15.54 -0.62 -6.66
C SER A 52 -15.89 -2.06 -6.96
N ASP A 53 -14.96 -2.97 -6.69
CA ASP A 53 -15.18 -4.40 -6.90
C ASP A 53 -15.84 -5.06 -5.67
N LEU A 54 -15.68 -4.45 -4.50
CA LEU A 54 -16.33 -4.87 -3.27
C LEU A 54 -16.44 -3.72 -2.27
N HIS A 55 -17.40 -3.84 -1.37
CA HIS A 55 -17.55 -2.93 -0.23
C HIS A 55 -17.20 -3.68 1.05
N CYS A 56 -16.45 -3.02 1.94
CA CYS A 56 -16.01 -3.62 3.19
C CYS A 56 -16.33 -2.75 4.40
N SER A 57 -16.42 -3.38 5.56
CA SER A 57 -16.71 -2.72 6.81
C SER A 57 -15.88 -3.30 7.95
N ILE A 58 -15.58 -2.47 8.94
CA ILE A 58 -15.00 -2.92 10.20
C ILE A 58 -16.17 -3.22 11.13
N PRO A 59 -16.37 -4.47 11.58
CA PRO A 59 -17.42 -4.79 12.53
C PRO A 59 -17.31 -3.90 13.78
N MET A 60 -18.41 -3.22 14.10
CA MET A 60 -18.49 -2.34 15.27
C MET A 60 -19.55 -2.86 16.23
N THR A 61 -19.26 -2.72 17.52
CA THR A 61 -20.21 -3.00 18.60
C THR A 61 -20.47 -1.71 19.37
N GLY A 62 -21.72 -1.31 19.52
CA GLY A 62 -22.10 -0.15 20.32
C GLY A 62 -23.10 0.77 19.63
N MET A 63 -23.18 2.02 20.10
CA MET A 63 -24.13 3.03 19.62
C MET A 63 -23.56 3.95 18.54
N VAL A 64 -22.34 3.69 18.07
CA VAL A 64 -21.66 4.49 17.05
C VAL A 64 -21.51 3.66 15.79
N ASP A 65 -21.83 4.28 14.65
CA ASP A 65 -21.92 3.58 13.37
C ASP A 65 -20.56 3.55 12.63
N SER A 66 -19.58 4.34 13.05
CA SER A 66 -18.26 4.40 12.39
C SER A 66 -17.12 4.85 13.31
N PHE A 67 -15.90 4.40 13.01
CA PHE A 67 -14.67 4.98 13.55
C PHE A 67 -14.31 6.30 12.83
N ASN A 68 -13.41 7.08 13.43
CA ASN A 68 -12.70 8.12 12.68
C ASN A 68 -11.98 7.52 11.46
N VAL A 69 -11.95 8.25 10.33
CA VAL A 69 -11.38 7.74 9.07
C VAL A 69 -9.94 7.27 9.21
N SER A 70 -9.09 7.99 9.97
CA SER A 70 -7.69 7.62 10.15
C SER A 70 -7.54 6.36 11.01
N VAL A 71 -8.41 6.18 12.00
CA VAL A 71 -8.46 4.99 12.85
C VAL A 71 -8.94 3.79 12.04
N ALA A 72 -10.00 3.94 11.25
CA ALA A 72 -10.49 2.91 10.35
C ALA A 72 -9.40 2.48 9.34
N ALA A 73 -8.73 3.45 8.71
CA ALA A 73 -7.65 3.18 7.78
C ALA A 73 -6.49 2.43 8.45
N GLY A 74 -6.10 2.84 9.67
CA GLY A 74 -5.06 2.18 10.46
C GLY A 74 -5.39 0.73 10.81
N ILE A 75 -6.60 0.48 11.32
CA ILE A 75 -7.08 -0.88 11.65
C ILE A 75 -7.08 -1.76 10.40
N LEU A 76 -7.65 -1.27 9.31
CA LEU A 76 -7.79 -2.01 8.07
C LEU A 76 -6.43 -2.33 7.45
N MET A 77 -5.54 -1.33 7.31
CA MET A 77 -4.20 -1.57 6.75
C MET A 77 -3.36 -2.51 7.61
N HIS A 78 -3.42 -2.36 8.94
CA HIS A 78 -2.68 -3.24 9.83
C HIS A 78 -3.16 -4.68 9.71
N HIS A 79 -4.48 -4.89 9.74
CA HIS A 79 -5.06 -6.21 9.57
C HIS A 79 -4.71 -6.82 8.21
N ALA A 80 -4.83 -6.06 7.12
CA ALA A 80 -4.48 -6.50 5.77
C ALA A 80 -3.03 -6.98 5.67
N VAL A 81 -2.08 -6.24 6.29
CA VAL A 81 -0.67 -6.64 6.32
C VAL A 81 -0.48 -7.94 7.11
N CYS A 82 -1.12 -8.06 8.28
CA CYS A 82 -1.03 -9.27 9.10
C CYS A 82 -1.60 -10.50 8.38
N ASP A 83 -2.80 -10.40 7.81
CA ASP A 83 -3.44 -11.51 7.07
C ASP A 83 -2.62 -11.89 5.84
N ARG A 84 -2.19 -10.91 5.03
CA ARG A 84 -1.33 -11.14 3.86
C ARG A 84 -0.04 -11.87 4.23
N THR A 85 0.65 -11.40 5.28
CA THR A 85 1.90 -12.02 5.75
C THR A 85 1.66 -13.44 6.26
N SER A 86 0.54 -13.66 6.97
CA SER A 86 0.17 -14.99 7.46
C SER A 86 -0.13 -15.98 6.33
N ARG A 87 -0.72 -15.53 5.21
CA ARG A 87 -1.06 -16.37 4.06
C ARG A 87 0.11 -16.62 3.12
N LEU A 88 0.90 -15.58 2.84
CA LEU A 88 1.98 -15.62 1.85
C LEU A 88 3.34 -15.98 2.44
N GLY A 89 3.51 -15.86 3.76
CA GLY A 89 4.76 -16.17 4.46
C GLY A 89 5.84 -15.09 4.35
N SER A 90 5.65 -14.06 3.52
CA SER A 90 6.57 -12.93 3.37
C SER A 90 5.83 -11.60 3.31
N HIS A 91 6.52 -10.54 3.74
CA HIS A 91 6.04 -9.17 3.58
C HIS A 91 6.67 -8.54 2.32
N GLY A 92 5.83 -7.96 1.47
CA GLY A 92 6.26 -7.21 0.28
C GLY A 92 6.38 -8.06 -0.98
N ASP A 93 6.08 -7.43 -2.11
CA ASP A 93 6.09 -8.05 -3.44
C ASP A 93 7.29 -7.55 -4.30
N LEU A 94 8.23 -6.82 -3.69
CA LEU A 94 9.38 -6.24 -4.39
C LEU A 94 10.49 -7.26 -4.57
N THR A 95 11.07 -7.29 -5.76
CA THR A 95 12.35 -7.96 -6.00
C THR A 95 13.48 -7.27 -5.23
N SER A 96 14.60 -7.99 -5.02
CA SER A 96 15.78 -7.41 -4.36
C SER A 96 16.33 -6.20 -5.11
N GLU A 97 16.24 -6.20 -6.44
CA GLU A 97 16.67 -5.08 -7.28
C GLU A 97 15.76 -3.86 -7.09
N GLU A 98 14.43 -4.03 -7.17
CA GLU A 98 13.47 -2.94 -6.94
C GLU A 98 13.61 -2.36 -5.53
N SER A 99 13.78 -3.21 -4.52
CA SER A 99 14.01 -2.77 -3.14
C SER A 99 15.29 -1.93 -3.01
N GLN A 100 16.37 -2.30 -3.71
CA GLN A 100 17.62 -1.53 -3.69
C GLN A 100 17.47 -0.19 -4.42
N ILE A 101 16.75 -0.17 -5.54
CA ILE A 101 16.47 1.07 -6.29
C ILE A 101 15.67 2.05 -5.43
N LEU A 102 14.59 1.58 -4.79
CA LEU A 102 13.76 2.43 -3.92
C LEU A 102 14.53 2.93 -2.70
N LEU A 103 15.39 2.10 -2.12
CA LEU A 103 16.27 2.52 -1.02
C LEU A 103 17.25 3.60 -1.47
N ALA A 104 17.87 3.43 -2.65
CA ALA A 104 18.76 4.44 -3.21
C ALA A 104 18.02 5.75 -3.49
N GLU A 105 16.83 5.69 -4.07
CA GLU A 105 15.97 6.87 -4.30
C GLU A 105 15.62 7.57 -2.99
N PHE A 106 15.23 6.81 -1.97
CA PHE A 106 14.93 7.35 -0.63
C PHE A 106 16.14 8.07 -0.04
N CYS A 107 17.32 7.45 -0.06
CA CYS A 107 18.56 8.04 0.44
C CYS A 107 18.94 9.32 -0.30
N LEU A 108 18.86 9.32 -1.63
CA LEU A 108 19.18 10.50 -2.45
C LEU A 108 18.19 11.65 -2.22
N ARG A 109 16.93 11.35 -1.92
CA ARG A 109 15.89 12.36 -1.64
C ARG A 109 16.05 13.01 -0.26
N HIS A 110 16.55 12.28 0.73
CA HIS A 110 16.52 12.72 2.14
C HIS A 110 17.89 12.95 2.79
N SER A 111 18.98 12.68 2.08
CA SER A 111 20.34 12.92 2.58
C SER A 111 21.09 13.85 1.65
N ASP A 112 21.41 15.05 2.15
CA ASP A 112 22.19 16.06 1.41
C ASP A 112 23.58 15.54 1.04
N SER A 113 24.14 14.62 1.83
CA SER A 113 25.44 14.02 1.59
C SER A 113 25.38 12.79 0.67
N ALA A 114 24.22 12.15 0.48
CA ALA A 114 24.11 10.94 -0.33
C ALA A 114 24.54 11.16 -1.78
N VAL A 115 24.21 12.32 -2.37
CA VAL A 115 24.64 12.66 -3.74
C VAL A 115 26.16 12.77 -3.82
N ASN A 116 26.80 13.40 -2.84
CA ASN A 116 28.25 13.54 -2.79
C ASN A 116 28.94 12.19 -2.59
N ILE A 117 28.41 11.35 -1.69
CA ILE A 117 28.92 10.00 -1.43
C ILE A 117 28.80 9.14 -2.70
N ALA A 118 27.66 9.18 -3.39
CA ALA A 118 27.45 8.46 -4.64
C ALA A 118 28.41 8.95 -5.74
N CYS A 119 28.59 10.27 -5.88
CA CYS A 119 29.55 10.86 -6.81
C CYS A 119 31.00 10.44 -6.50
N GLU A 120 31.41 10.47 -5.23
CA GLU A 120 32.73 10.02 -4.81
C GLU A 120 32.95 8.54 -5.09
N TYR A 121 31.96 7.70 -4.79
CA TYR A 121 32.02 6.27 -5.07
C TYR A 121 32.14 5.99 -6.57
N ALA A 122 31.33 6.66 -7.40
CA ALA A 122 31.40 6.54 -8.86
C ALA A 122 32.78 6.94 -9.40
N LYS A 123 33.37 8.04 -8.89
CA LYS A 123 34.75 8.44 -9.20
C LYS A 123 35.73 7.33 -8.85
N ARG A 124 35.72 6.80 -7.62
CA ARG A 124 36.63 5.72 -7.19
C ARG A 124 36.51 4.45 -8.04
N LYS A 125 35.27 4.06 -8.40
CA LYS A 125 35.02 2.89 -9.26
C LYS A 125 35.54 3.09 -10.69
N SER A 126 35.43 4.30 -11.25
CA SER A 126 35.96 4.62 -12.57
C SER A 126 37.50 4.60 -12.65
N PHE A 127 38.17 4.79 -11.50
CA PHE A 127 39.64 4.75 -11.39
C PHE A 127 40.20 3.37 -11.00
N SER A 128 39.37 2.34 -10.83
CA SER A 128 39.85 0.97 -10.58
C SER A 128 40.11 0.27 -11.93
N PRO A 129 41.35 -0.12 -12.27
CA PRO A 129 41.62 -0.83 -13.52
C PRO A 129 41.00 -2.22 -13.49
N LEU A 130 40.38 -2.64 -14.60
CA LEU A 130 39.99 -4.05 -14.81
C LEU A 130 41.16 -4.98 -14.47
N PRO A 131 40.93 -6.11 -13.78
CA PRO A 131 41.99 -7.07 -13.50
C PRO A 131 42.56 -7.55 -14.85
N LYS A 132 43.87 -7.34 -15.04
CA LYS A 132 44.58 -7.86 -16.21
C LYS A 132 44.53 -9.39 -16.13
N LEU A 133 43.90 -10.01 -17.13
CA LEU A 133 44.00 -11.45 -17.44
C LEU A 133 45.46 -11.86 -17.65
#